data_AF-A0AB34T8K8-F1
#
_entry.id   AF-A0AB34T8K8-F1
#
_cell.length_a   1.000
_cell.length_b   1.000
_cell.length_c   1.000
_cell.angle_alpha   90.00
_cell.angle_beta   90.00
_cell.angle_gamma   90.00
#
_symmetry.space_group_name_H-M   'P 1'
#
loop_
_entity.id
_entity.type
_entity.pdbx_description
1 polymer ?
#
loop_
_entity_poly.entity_id
_entity_poly.type
_entity_poly.pdbx_seq_one_letter_code
_entity_poly.pdbx_strand_id
1 'polypeptide(L)'
;MSRITRRTFAAMSAGVLLITTLSGCGSSQATVKDGAFDTKQPIPASQAFKQKSIWYKCDEPSSENGEVYGKDLYVVGLYVFDGTGKVTYYDYSEKLGALKDKSDEQIISDAKARNRKVAEDALDKVKNDYKDDRSLEYFIDHNSMVAEVEQKMADEYTWNLYSDSEKQAYLDEKAEGEKQAPLEKAKYDKIRNMVKSVSYADPEPATYELSIATDASGNQTAEESLQTTIPNYQLTPIEQINQDANIEYPEPDARVLKLIPINKFQVYNNWYGGFSTLITKVGQTNAGFILDSPNTEGIKVDE
;
A
#
# COMPACT_ATOMS: atom_id res chain seq x y z
N MET A 1 -60.26 -16.74 5.23
CA MET A 1 -58.80 -16.90 5.10
C MET A 1 -58.19 -15.51 5.17
N SER A 2 -57.54 -15.18 6.28
CA SER A 2 -57.02 -13.84 6.57
C SER A 2 -55.61 -13.97 7.13
N ARG A 3 -54.63 -13.36 6.47
CA ARG A 3 -53.78 -12.29 7.01
C ARG A 3 -52.56 -12.08 6.09
N ILE A 4 -52.61 -10.96 5.38
CA ILE A 4 -51.42 -10.25 4.89
C ILE A 4 -50.63 -9.80 6.12
N THR A 5 -49.34 -10.10 6.18
CA THR A 5 -48.43 -9.36 7.07
C THR A 5 -47.13 -9.06 6.33
N ARG A 6 -47.02 -7.81 5.85
CA ARG A 6 -45.74 -7.19 5.47
C ARG A 6 -44.92 -6.99 6.74
N ARG A 7 -43.66 -7.41 6.73
CA ARG A 7 -42.67 -7.00 7.74
C ARG A 7 -41.64 -6.11 7.06
N THR A 8 -41.81 -4.82 7.30
CA THR A 8 -40.82 -3.76 7.13
C THR A 8 -39.68 -4.02 8.11
N PHE A 9 -38.44 -4.14 7.65
CA PHE A 9 -37.28 -4.04 8.53
C PHE A 9 -36.85 -2.57 8.57
N ALA A 10 -37.09 -1.94 9.72
CA ALA A 10 -36.62 -0.62 10.05
C ALA A 10 -35.14 -0.66 10.43
N ALA A 11 -34.39 0.35 9.99
CA ALA A 11 -33.02 0.62 10.37
C ALA A 11 -32.90 0.83 11.89
N MET A 12 -31.90 0.22 12.51
CA MET A 12 -31.49 0.54 13.89
C MET A 12 -30.12 1.22 13.84
N SER A 13 -30.15 2.53 13.98
CA SER A 13 -29.04 3.39 14.40
C SER A 13 -28.58 3.01 15.81
N ALA A 14 -27.38 2.45 15.93
CA ALA A 14 -26.73 2.17 17.20
C ALA A 14 -25.81 3.33 17.57
N GLY A 15 -26.08 3.88 18.77
CA GLY A 15 -25.46 5.07 19.32
C GLY A 15 -23.96 4.94 19.61
N VAL A 16 -23.27 6.07 19.44
CA VAL A 16 -21.88 6.29 19.81
C VAL A 16 -21.75 6.26 21.34
N LEU A 17 -21.02 5.27 21.85
CA LEU A 17 -20.51 5.24 23.22
C LEU A 17 -19.25 6.12 23.27
N LEU A 18 -19.40 7.34 23.80
CA LEU A 18 -18.29 8.21 24.20
C LEU A 18 -17.63 7.60 25.44
N ILE A 19 -16.50 6.92 25.25
CA ILE A 19 -15.61 6.51 26.33
C ILE A 19 -14.65 7.67 26.60
N THR A 20 -14.92 8.44 27.65
CA THR A 20 -13.97 9.41 28.20
C THR A 20 -13.12 8.73 29.27
N THR A 21 -11.88 8.36 28.96
CA THR A 21 -10.89 8.02 29.98
C THR A 21 -10.07 9.27 30.31
N LEU A 22 -10.35 9.87 31.47
CA LEU A 22 -9.43 10.80 32.13
C LEU A 22 -8.33 10.00 32.82
N SER A 23 -7.06 10.33 32.56
CA SER A 23 -6.04 10.72 33.57
C SER A 23 -4.64 10.80 32.94
N GLY A 24 -4.02 11.98 33.01
CA GLY A 24 -2.61 12.23 32.70
C GLY A 24 -2.34 13.73 32.51
N CYS A 25 -1.52 14.34 33.36
CA CYS A 25 -1.27 15.79 33.42
C CYS A 25 -1.00 16.46 32.05
N GLY A 26 -1.84 17.43 31.69
CA GLY A 26 -1.44 18.62 30.92
C GLY A 26 -1.27 18.50 29.40
N SER A 27 -1.32 17.33 28.79
CA SER A 27 -1.32 17.25 27.32
C SER A 27 -2.74 17.44 26.78
N SER A 28 -2.92 18.48 25.98
CA SER A 28 -4.18 18.71 25.27
C SER A 28 -4.35 17.55 24.30
N GLN A 29 -5.28 16.64 24.56
CA GLN A 29 -5.54 15.50 23.68
C GLN A 29 -5.86 16.04 22.28
N ALA A 30 -5.09 15.60 21.27
CA ALA A 30 -5.35 15.97 19.89
C ALA A 30 -6.78 15.59 19.53
N THR A 31 -7.56 16.53 18.99
CA THR A 31 -8.92 16.26 18.52
C THR A 31 -9.05 16.70 17.06
N VAL A 32 -9.81 15.92 16.29
CA VAL A 32 -10.17 16.24 14.91
C VAL A 32 -11.59 16.77 14.92
N LYS A 33 -11.77 18.01 14.47
CA LYS A 33 -13.07 18.66 14.34
C LYS A 33 -13.27 19.03 12.88
N ASP A 34 -14.41 18.65 12.31
CA ASP A 34 -14.77 18.95 10.91
C ASP A 34 -13.66 18.52 9.92
N GLY A 35 -13.01 17.39 10.18
CA GLY A 35 -11.94 16.83 9.35
C GLY A 35 -10.55 17.47 9.55
N ALA A 36 -10.40 18.40 10.50
CA ALA A 36 -9.15 19.11 10.74
C ALA A 36 -8.67 19.00 12.19
N PHE A 37 -7.35 18.87 12.38
CA PHE A 37 -6.74 18.99 13.71
C PHE A 37 -6.70 20.47 14.14
N ASP A 38 -7.25 20.81 15.29
CA ASP A 38 -7.24 22.19 15.81
C ASP A 38 -6.82 22.24 17.29
N THR A 39 -5.54 22.51 17.53
CA THR A 39 -4.96 22.62 18.87
C THR A 39 -3.86 23.66 18.91
N LYS A 40 -3.72 24.30 20.07
CA LYS A 40 -2.69 25.30 20.34
C LYS A 40 -1.35 24.71 20.75
N GLN A 41 -1.28 23.39 20.94
CA GLN A 41 -0.05 22.67 21.27
C GLN A 41 0.37 21.78 20.10
N PRO A 42 1.67 21.68 19.78
CA PRO A 42 2.15 20.76 18.75
C PRO A 42 1.71 19.33 19.04
N ILE A 43 1.38 18.58 17.98
CA ILE A 43 0.85 17.21 18.08
C ILE A 43 1.93 16.20 17.70
N PRO A 44 2.28 15.25 18.58
CA PRO A 44 3.13 14.13 18.21
C PRO A 44 2.38 13.08 17.37
N ALA A 45 3.10 12.31 16.54
CA ALA A 45 2.49 11.36 15.61
C ALA A 45 1.65 10.28 16.33
N SER A 46 2.12 9.81 17.48
CA SER A 46 1.44 8.84 18.34
C SER A 46 0.06 9.31 18.83
N GLN A 47 -0.14 10.63 18.98
CA GLN A 47 -1.43 11.20 19.33
C GLN A 47 -2.27 11.48 18.09
N ALA A 48 -1.64 11.95 17.01
CA ALA A 48 -2.30 12.31 15.77
C ALA A 48 -2.96 11.08 15.11
N PHE A 49 -2.23 9.97 14.97
CA PHE A 49 -2.71 8.75 14.32
C PHE A 49 -3.69 7.93 15.17
N LYS A 50 -3.79 8.21 16.48
CA LYS A 50 -4.86 7.71 17.35
C LYS A 50 -6.20 8.45 17.15
N GLN A 51 -6.25 9.46 16.29
CA GLN A 51 -7.51 10.11 15.93
C GLN A 51 -8.04 9.58 14.60
N LYS A 52 -9.36 9.47 14.48
CA LYS A 52 -10.01 9.24 13.19
C LYS A 52 -9.70 10.42 12.27
N SER A 53 -8.95 10.18 11.20
CA SER A 53 -8.41 11.25 10.34
C SER A 53 -8.02 10.74 8.95
N ILE A 54 -7.96 11.67 7.98
CA ILE A 54 -7.41 11.42 6.65
C ILE A 54 -6.05 12.10 6.54
N TRP A 55 -5.07 11.34 6.06
CA TRP A 55 -3.75 11.83 5.72
C TRP A 55 -3.46 11.60 4.24
N TYR A 56 -3.08 12.66 3.57
CA TYR A 56 -2.76 12.69 2.15
C TYR A 56 -1.27 12.37 1.99
N LYS A 57 -0.96 11.24 1.37
CA LYS A 57 0.39 10.93 0.91
C LYS A 57 0.62 11.66 -0.40
N CYS A 58 1.58 12.56 -0.40
CA CYS A 58 1.99 13.33 -1.55
C CYS A 58 3.27 12.78 -2.17
N ASP A 59 3.50 13.10 -3.44
CA ASP A 59 4.83 12.94 -4.03
C ASP A 59 5.87 13.78 -3.28
N GLU A 60 7.14 13.41 -3.43
CA GLU A 60 8.21 14.24 -2.90
C GLU A 60 8.13 15.63 -3.53
N PRO A 61 8.02 16.69 -2.72
CA PRO A 61 7.84 18.00 -3.27
C PRO A 61 9.16 18.49 -3.88
N SER A 62 9.17 18.70 -5.20
CA SER A 62 10.34 19.21 -5.92
C SER A 62 10.39 20.74 -5.89
N SER A 63 11.57 21.30 -5.64
CA SER A 63 11.77 22.74 -5.39
C SER A 63 12.19 23.53 -6.63
N GLU A 64 12.07 22.98 -7.84
CA GLU A 64 12.59 23.61 -9.06
C GLU A 64 12.07 25.04 -9.28
N ASN A 65 10.90 25.40 -8.70
CA ASN A 65 10.30 26.74 -8.80
C ASN A 65 9.97 27.41 -7.45
N GLY A 66 10.55 26.96 -6.33
CA GLY A 66 10.49 27.70 -5.05
C GLY A 66 9.22 27.54 -4.18
N GLU A 67 8.18 26.85 -4.64
CA GLU A 67 7.05 26.42 -3.79
C GLU A 67 7.00 24.89 -3.71
N VAL A 68 7.41 24.36 -2.55
CA VAL A 68 7.47 22.92 -2.24
C VAL A 68 6.06 22.36 -1.95
N TYR A 69 5.21 23.16 -1.30
CA TYR A 69 3.85 22.76 -0.92
C TYR A 69 2.82 23.77 -1.47
N GLY A 70 1.86 23.30 -2.26
CA GLY A 70 0.87 24.16 -2.90
C GLY A 70 -0.24 23.41 -3.62
N LYS A 71 -1.10 24.13 -4.33
CA LYS A 71 -2.28 23.57 -5.02
C LYS A 71 -1.96 22.49 -6.05
N ASP A 72 -0.74 22.52 -6.60
CA ASP A 72 -0.29 21.59 -7.64
C ASP A 72 0.43 20.36 -7.09
N LEU A 73 0.62 20.27 -5.76
CA LEU A 73 1.16 19.08 -5.11
C LEU A 73 0.26 17.87 -5.38
N TYR A 74 0.85 16.79 -5.89
CA TYR A 74 0.11 15.56 -6.19
C TYR A 74 -0.09 14.75 -4.92
N VAL A 75 -1.34 14.35 -4.65
CA VAL A 75 -1.70 13.36 -3.64
C VAL A 75 -1.80 12.01 -4.33
N VAL A 76 -0.87 11.11 -4.00
CA VAL A 76 -0.72 9.77 -4.59
C VAL A 76 -1.35 8.66 -3.75
N GLY A 77 -1.74 8.95 -2.51
CA GLY A 77 -2.42 7.98 -1.66
C GLY A 77 -3.13 8.62 -0.49
N LEU A 78 -4.07 7.88 0.09
CA LEU A 78 -4.79 8.28 1.29
C LEU A 78 -4.58 7.25 2.39
N TYR A 79 -4.07 7.71 3.54
CA TYR A 79 -4.05 6.97 4.78
C TYR A 79 -5.26 7.40 5.63
N VAL A 80 -6.20 6.48 5.81
CA VAL A 80 -7.42 6.70 6.61
C VAL A 80 -7.27 6.00 7.94
N PHE A 81 -6.95 6.77 8.99
CA PHE A 81 -6.84 6.25 10.35
C PHE A 81 -8.22 6.15 10.98
N ASP A 82 -8.51 5.03 11.64
CA ASP A 82 -9.82 4.81 12.26
C ASP A 82 -9.90 5.25 13.73
N GLY A 83 -8.78 5.65 14.31
CA GLY A 83 -8.64 6.07 15.71
C GLY A 83 -8.54 4.91 16.71
N THR A 84 -8.49 3.67 16.23
CA THR A 84 -8.36 2.44 17.04
C THR A 84 -7.02 1.74 16.87
N GLY A 85 -6.04 2.41 16.24
CA GLY A 85 -4.72 1.84 15.93
C GLY A 85 -4.68 1.13 14.58
N LYS A 86 -5.69 1.32 13.72
CA LYS A 86 -5.67 0.81 12.35
C LYS A 86 -5.70 1.92 11.33
N VAL A 87 -5.16 1.61 10.16
CA VAL A 87 -5.11 2.49 8.99
C VAL A 87 -5.54 1.70 7.76
N THR A 88 -6.30 2.35 6.89
CA THR A 88 -6.62 1.83 5.57
C THR A 88 -5.98 2.70 4.52
N TYR A 89 -5.27 2.10 3.57
CA TYR A 89 -4.66 2.82 2.47
C TYR A 89 -5.48 2.67 1.19
N TYR A 90 -5.64 3.76 0.45
CA TYR A 90 -6.20 3.78 -0.90
C TYR A 90 -5.26 4.48 -1.85
N ASP A 91 -5.03 3.88 -3.02
CA ASP A 91 -4.36 4.59 -4.10
C ASP A 91 -5.19 5.79 -4.55
N TYR A 92 -4.49 6.91 -4.74
CA TYR A 92 -5.09 8.17 -5.17
C TYR A 92 -4.19 8.83 -6.20
N SER A 93 -4.70 9.80 -6.96
CA SER A 93 -3.83 10.62 -7.82
C SER A 93 -4.62 11.83 -8.30
N GLU A 94 -4.59 12.84 -7.45
CA GLU A 94 -5.24 14.13 -7.67
C GLU A 94 -4.34 15.23 -7.13
N LYS A 95 -4.44 16.42 -7.74
CA LYS A 95 -3.79 17.60 -7.18
C LYS A 95 -4.47 18.00 -5.88
N LEU A 96 -3.70 18.42 -4.88
CA LEU A 96 -4.21 18.88 -3.59
C LEU A 96 -5.27 19.98 -3.75
N GLY A 97 -5.07 20.89 -4.70
CA GLY A 97 -6.02 21.96 -5.00
C GLY A 97 -7.39 21.49 -5.53
N ALA A 98 -7.47 20.29 -6.12
CA ALA A 98 -8.72 19.70 -6.59
C ALA A 98 -9.61 19.17 -5.44
N LEU A 99 -9.05 19.08 -4.22
CA LEU A 99 -9.76 18.60 -3.03
C LEU A 99 -10.48 19.73 -2.27
N LYS A 100 -10.32 20.98 -2.70
CA LYS A 100 -10.73 22.17 -1.92
C LYS A 100 -12.21 22.20 -1.53
N ASP A 101 -13.09 21.69 -2.40
CA ASP A 101 -14.54 21.70 -2.22
C ASP A 101 -15.10 20.31 -1.85
N LYS A 102 -14.23 19.32 -1.63
CA LYS A 102 -14.65 17.94 -1.33
C LYS A 102 -14.72 17.71 0.18
N SER A 103 -15.81 17.06 0.63
CA SER A 103 -15.88 16.52 1.99
C SER A 103 -14.93 15.32 2.14
N ASP A 104 -14.61 14.98 3.38
CA ASP A 104 -13.77 13.82 3.69
C ASP A 104 -14.40 12.51 3.19
N GLU A 105 -15.73 12.37 3.29
CA GLU A 105 -16.48 11.22 2.74
C GLU A 105 -16.41 11.16 1.22
N GLN A 106 -16.49 12.31 0.54
CA GLN A 106 -16.36 12.37 -0.92
C GLN A 106 -14.94 11.98 -1.34
N ILE A 107 -13.91 12.47 -0.64
CA ILE A 107 -12.51 12.12 -0.90
C ILE A 107 -12.29 10.61 -0.74
N ILE A 108 -12.79 10.01 0.35
CA ILE A 108 -12.69 8.56 0.57
C ILE A 108 -13.46 7.78 -0.51
N SER A 109 -14.67 8.23 -0.86
CA SER A 109 -15.48 7.58 -1.90
C SER A 109 -14.79 7.62 -3.28
N ASP A 110 -14.20 8.76 -3.65
CA ASP A 110 -13.46 8.91 -4.89
C ASP A 110 -12.22 7.99 -4.89
N ALA A 111 -11.52 7.89 -3.76
CA ALA A 111 -10.36 7.02 -3.62
C ALA A 111 -10.74 5.54 -3.73
N LYS A 112 -11.83 5.11 -3.10
CA LYS A 112 -12.37 3.75 -3.26
C LYS A 112 -12.70 3.43 -4.72
N ALA A 113 -13.40 4.33 -5.40
CA ALA A 113 -13.77 4.15 -6.79
C ALA A 113 -12.53 4.05 -7.69
N ARG A 114 -11.52 4.90 -7.46
CA ARG A 114 -10.26 4.84 -8.19
C ARG A 114 -9.47 3.57 -7.90
N ASN A 115 -9.29 3.23 -6.63
CA ASN A 115 -8.56 2.04 -6.19
C ASN A 115 -9.16 0.77 -6.81
N ARG A 116 -10.49 0.64 -6.78
CA ARG A 116 -11.22 -0.42 -7.50
C ARG A 116 -10.90 -0.38 -8.99
N LYS A 117 -11.03 0.78 -9.65
CA LYS A 117 -10.82 0.89 -11.09
C LYS A 117 -9.40 0.47 -11.49
N VAL A 118 -8.38 0.96 -10.79
CA VAL A 118 -6.97 0.62 -11.07
C VAL A 118 -6.74 -0.88 -10.92
N ALA A 119 -7.27 -1.48 -9.84
CA ALA A 119 -7.16 -2.91 -9.60
C ALA A 119 -7.92 -3.73 -10.66
N GLU A 120 -9.16 -3.36 -11.00
CA GLU A 120 -9.95 -4.03 -12.04
C GLU A 120 -9.28 -3.90 -13.42
N ASP A 121 -8.76 -2.73 -13.79
CA ASP A 121 -8.01 -2.52 -15.05
C ASP A 121 -6.74 -3.40 -15.09
N ALA A 122 -6.01 -3.53 -13.97
CA ALA A 122 -4.85 -4.41 -13.86
C ALA A 122 -5.24 -5.90 -13.98
N LEU A 123 -6.30 -6.32 -13.30
CA LEU A 123 -6.83 -7.68 -13.40
C LEU A 123 -7.31 -8.00 -14.82
N ASP A 124 -8.01 -7.08 -15.48
CA ASP A 124 -8.53 -7.27 -16.83
C ASP A 124 -7.40 -7.39 -17.85
N LYS A 125 -6.35 -6.57 -17.72
CA LYS A 125 -5.14 -6.70 -18.54
C LYS A 125 -4.56 -8.10 -18.42
N VAL A 126 -4.33 -8.55 -17.19
CA VAL A 126 -3.69 -9.83 -16.92
C VAL A 126 -4.59 -11.02 -17.32
N LYS A 127 -5.91 -10.93 -17.08
CA LYS A 127 -6.89 -11.92 -17.57
C LYS A 127 -6.90 -12.01 -19.10
N ASN A 128 -6.75 -10.88 -19.79
CA ASN A 128 -6.66 -10.85 -21.24
C ASN A 128 -5.36 -11.45 -21.76
N ASP A 129 -4.24 -11.22 -21.08
CA ASP A 129 -2.94 -11.82 -21.41
C ASP A 129 -2.97 -13.35 -21.24
N TYR A 130 -3.73 -13.86 -20.25
CA TYR A 130 -3.88 -15.29 -19.97
C TYR A 130 -5.18 -15.93 -20.50
N LYS A 131 -5.86 -15.29 -21.45
CA LYS A 131 -7.14 -15.81 -21.99
C LYS A 131 -6.98 -17.04 -22.89
N ASP A 132 -5.82 -17.20 -23.54
CA ASP A 132 -5.52 -18.31 -24.44
C ASP A 132 -4.51 -19.24 -23.77
N ASP A 133 -4.97 -20.46 -23.45
CA ASP A 133 -4.14 -21.49 -22.81
C ASP A 133 -2.88 -21.83 -23.65
N ARG A 134 -2.94 -21.63 -24.97
CA ARG A 134 -1.82 -21.90 -25.89
C ARG A 134 -0.65 -20.95 -25.73
N SER A 135 -0.90 -19.70 -25.33
CA SER A 135 0.19 -18.71 -25.19
C SER A 135 1.04 -19.03 -23.95
N LEU A 136 0.41 -19.52 -22.89
CA LEU A 136 1.09 -19.94 -21.68
C LEU A 136 1.80 -21.29 -21.86
N GLU A 137 1.15 -22.26 -22.49
CA GLU A 137 1.78 -23.55 -22.84
C GLU A 137 2.97 -23.33 -23.77
N TYR A 138 2.83 -22.50 -24.80
CA TYR A 138 3.95 -22.10 -25.66
C TYR A 138 5.07 -21.43 -24.87
N PHE A 139 4.75 -20.51 -23.95
CA PHE A 139 5.75 -19.83 -23.12
C PHE A 139 6.51 -20.81 -22.21
N ILE A 140 5.80 -21.73 -21.56
CA ILE A 140 6.39 -22.76 -20.70
C ILE A 140 7.29 -23.66 -21.53
N ASP A 141 6.79 -24.14 -22.67
CA ASP A 141 7.53 -25.06 -23.51
C ASP A 141 8.78 -24.38 -24.09
N HIS A 142 8.67 -23.16 -24.64
CA HIS A 142 9.77 -22.47 -25.34
C HIS A 142 10.77 -21.76 -24.43
N ASN A 143 10.39 -21.41 -23.19
CA ASN A 143 11.32 -20.83 -22.21
C ASN A 143 11.74 -21.83 -21.13
N SER A 144 11.37 -23.11 -21.26
CA SER A 144 11.89 -24.15 -20.38
C SER A 144 13.38 -24.37 -20.63
N MET A 145 14.12 -24.70 -19.57
CA MET A 145 15.51 -25.15 -19.69
C MET A 145 15.65 -26.34 -20.65
N VAL A 146 14.62 -27.20 -20.73
CA VAL A 146 14.59 -28.34 -21.66
C VAL A 146 14.61 -27.87 -23.11
N ALA A 147 13.75 -26.94 -23.51
CA ALA A 147 13.70 -26.48 -24.90
C ALA A 147 14.96 -25.72 -25.32
N GLU A 148 15.57 -24.94 -24.41
CA GLU A 148 16.84 -24.28 -24.70
C GLU A 148 17.95 -25.31 -24.98
N VAL A 149 18.05 -26.35 -24.15
CA VAL A 149 19.04 -27.42 -24.32
C VAL A 149 18.74 -28.24 -25.59
N GLU A 150 17.48 -28.58 -25.85
CA GLU A 150 17.07 -29.31 -27.06
C GLU A 150 17.40 -28.53 -28.34
N GLN A 151 17.24 -27.21 -28.34
CA GLN A 151 17.62 -26.37 -29.48
C GLN A 151 19.13 -26.42 -29.73
N LYS A 152 19.96 -26.38 -28.68
CA LYS A 152 21.42 -26.52 -28.79
C LYS A 152 21.83 -27.91 -29.28
N MET A 153 21.12 -28.95 -28.87
CA MET A 153 21.35 -30.34 -29.33
C MET A 153 20.88 -30.60 -30.76
N ALA A 154 19.86 -29.88 -31.24
CA ALA A 154 19.26 -30.08 -32.57
C ALA A 154 20.12 -29.55 -33.72
N ASP A 155 21.06 -28.63 -33.46
CA ASP A 155 22.06 -28.20 -34.45
C ASP A 155 23.15 -29.27 -34.58
N GLU A 156 22.96 -30.18 -35.54
CA GLU A 156 23.86 -31.32 -35.79
C GLU A 156 25.31 -30.88 -36.09
N TYR A 157 25.51 -29.72 -36.74
CA TYR A 157 26.85 -29.21 -37.02
C TYR A 157 27.54 -28.80 -35.71
N THR A 158 26.86 -28.01 -34.88
CA THR A 158 27.38 -27.54 -33.59
C THR A 158 27.53 -28.69 -32.60
N TRP A 159 26.56 -29.61 -32.55
CA TRP A 159 26.60 -30.78 -31.68
C TRP A 159 27.80 -31.68 -31.96
N ASN A 160 28.18 -31.86 -33.23
CA ASN A 160 29.33 -32.67 -33.61
C ASN A 160 30.69 -32.02 -33.26
N LEU A 161 30.73 -30.71 -32.99
CA LEU A 161 31.94 -30.02 -32.55
C LEU A 161 32.19 -30.15 -31.04
N TYR A 162 31.17 -30.52 -30.26
CA TYR A 162 31.31 -30.73 -28.81
C TYR A 162 32.04 -32.04 -28.48
N SER A 163 32.91 -31.96 -27.47
CA SER A 163 33.52 -33.10 -26.81
C SER A 163 32.49 -33.98 -26.10
N ASP A 164 32.83 -35.23 -25.80
CA ASP A 164 31.94 -36.14 -25.08
C ASP A 164 31.56 -35.59 -23.70
N SER A 165 32.48 -34.89 -23.02
CA SER A 165 32.20 -34.24 -21.73
C SER A 165 31.20 -33.08 -21.85
N GLU A 166 31.27 -32.29 -22.92
CA GLU A 166 30.32 -31.20 -23.17
C GLU A 166 28.93 -31.76 -23.51
N LYS A 167 28.88 -32.81 -24.35
CA LYS A 167 27.63 -33.51 -24.67
C LYS A 167 26.98 -34.09 -23.42
N GLN A 168 27.76 -34.69 -22.52
CA GLN A 168 27.24 -35.22 -21.25
C GLN A 168 26.71 -34.10 -20.35
N ALA A 169 27.38 -32.95 -20.28
CA ALA A 169 26.89 -31.80 -19.51
C ALA A 169 25.52 -31.30 -20.01
N TYR A 170 25.31 -31.22 -21.32
CA TYR A 170 24.00 -30.88 -21.89
C TYR A 170 22.93 -31.93 -21.58
N LEU A 171 23.28 -33.22 -21.62
CA LEU A 171 22.34 -34.29 -21.24
C LEU A 171 21.95 -34.21 -19.76
N ASP A 172 22.91 -33.90 -18.89
CA ASP A 172 22.66 -33.72 -17.45
C ASP A 172 21.79 -32.47 -17.19
N GLU A 173 22.05 -31.37 -17.89
CA GLU A 173 21.24 -30.15 -17.85
C GLU A 173 19.81 -30.40 -18.33
N LYS A 174 19.62 -31.12 -19.45
CA LYS A 174 18.30 -31.54 -19.93
C LYS A 174 17.59 -32.40 -18.89
N ALA A 175 18.27 -33.40 -18.32
CA ALA A 175 17.69 -34.28 -17.31
C ALA A 175 17.27 -33.52 -16.04
N GLU A 176 18.00 -32.46 -15.67
CA GLU A 176 17.58 -31.58 -14.59
C GLU A 176 16.37 -30.71 -14.99
N GLY A 177 16.34 -30.19 -16.22
CA GLY A 177 15.20 -29.45 -16.76
C GLY A 177 13.92 -30.27 -16.78
N GLU A 178 14.03 -31.54 -17.16
CA GLU A 178 12.90 -32.48 -17.14
C GLU A 178 12.35 -32.72 -15.73
N LYS A 179 13.18 -32.63 -14.69
CA LYS A 179 12.71 -32.69 -13.29
C LYS A 179 12.03 -31.39 -12.84
N GLN A 180 12.47 -30.24 -13.35
CA GLN A 180 11.91 -28.93 -12.98
C GLN A 180 10.63 -28.60 -13.76
N ALA A 181 10.48 -29.08 -14.99
CA ALA A 181 9.34 -28.76 -15.87
C ALA A 181 7.95 -29.01 -15.23
N PRO A 182 7.70 -30.12 -14.48
CA PRO A 182 6.43 -30.31 -13.79
C PRO A 182 6.17 -29.29 -12.67
N LEU A 183 7.22 -28.86 -11.96
CA LEU A 183 7.12 -27.86 -10.88
C LEU A 183 6.80 -26.48 -11.45
N GLU A 184 7.47 -26.12 -12.54
CA GLU A 184 7.18 -24.91 -13.31
C GLU A 184 5.72 -24.93 -13.77
N LYS A 185 5.30 -25.96 -14.49
CA LYS A 185 3.92 -26.11 -15.00
C LYS A 185 2.88 -26.00 -13.89
N ALA A 186 3.07 -26.68 -12.76
CA ALA A 186 2.15 -26.61 -11.62
C ALA A 186 2.00 -25.18 -11.06
N LYS A 187 3.08 -24.39 -11.06
CA LYS A 187 3.05 -22.99 -10.62
C LYS A 187 2.35 -22.08 -11.62
N TYR A 188 2.58 -22.26 -12.92
CA TYR A 188 1.83 -21.56 -13.97
C TYR A 188 0.33 -21.83 -13.84
N ASP A 189 -0.05 -23.09 -13.61
CA ASP A 189 -1.44 -23.48 -13.39
C ASP A 189 -2.02 -22.83 -12.11
N LYS A 190 -1.23 -22.71 -11.02
CA LYS A 190 -1.63 -21.97 -9.81
C LYS A 190 -1.92 -20.49 -10.11
N ILE A 191 -1.02 -19.80 -10.83
CA ILE A 191 -1.18 -18.38 -11.19
C ILE A 191 -2.39 -18.19 -12.08
N ARG A 192 -2.52 -19.02 -13.11
CA ARG A 192 -3.67 -19.00 -14.03
C ARG A 192 -4.98 -19.13 -13.26
N ASN A 193 -5.06 -20.11 -12.35
CA ASN A 193 -6.25 -20.34 -11.53
C ASN A 193 -6.53 -19.17 -10.58
N MET A 194 -5.50 -18.59 -9.96
CA MET A 194 -5.64 -17.37 -9.17
C MET A 194 -6.17 -16.22 -10.02
N VAL A 195 -5.54 -15.88 -11.15
CA VAL A 195 -5.98 -14.78 -12.03
C VAL A 195 -7.43 -14.97 -12.51
N LYS A 196 -7.81 -16.20 -12.88
CA LYS A 196 -9.18 -16.52 -13.33
C LYS A 196 -10.22 -16.34 -12.21
N SER A 197 -9.84 -16.58 -10.95
CA SER A 197 -10.77 -16.56 -9.81
C SER A 197 -10.77 -15.25 -9.04
N VAL A 198 -9.67 -14.50 -9.08
CA VAL A 198 -9.50 -13.33 -8.24
C VAL A 198 -10.35 -12.16 -8.73
N SER A 199 -10.85 -11.40 -7.75
CA SER A 199 -11.62 -10.19 -7.96
C SER A 199 -11.15 -9.12 -6.98
N TYR A 200 -11.45 -7.87 -7.29
CA TYR A 200 -11.14 -6.78 -6.39
C TYR A 200 -11.90 -6.91 -5.06
N ALA A 201 -11.17 -6.73 -3.97
CA ALA A 201 -11.70 -6.51 -2.63
C ALA A 201 -11.22 -5.15 -2.11
N ASP A 202 -12.10 -4.46 -1.39
CA ASP A 202 -11.72 -3.21 -0.70
C ASP A 202 -10.58 -3.50 0.30
N PRO A 203 -9.60 -2.58 0.44
CA PRO A 203 -8.53 -2.70 1.43
C PRO A 203 -9.10 -2.92 2.84
N GLU A 204 -8.55 -3.89 3.56
CA GLU A 204 -8.88 -4.09 4.97
C GLU A 204 -8.03 -3.18 5.87
N PRO A 205 -8.57 -2.67 6.99
CA PRO A 205 -7.79 -1.89 7.94
C PRO A 205 -6.66 -2.72 8.58
N ALA A 206 -5.42 -2.26 8.40
CA ALA A 206 -4.21 -2.88 8.94
C ALA A 206 -3.68 -2.10 10.15
N THR A 207 -2.95 -2.79 11.04
CA THR A 207 -2.19 -2.13 12.10
C THR A 207 -1.02 -1.33 11.53
N TYR A 208 -0.67 -0.23 12.17
CA TYR A 208 0.55 0.53 11.88
C TYR A 208 1.49 0.48 13.08
N GLU A 209 2.78 0.73 12.82
CA GLU A 209 3.79 0.83 13.86
C GLU A 209 4.52 2.17 13.75
N LEU A 210 4.80 2.79 14.89
CA LEU A 210 5.71 3.94 14.99
C LEU A 210 7.04 3.46 15.54
N SER A 211 8.13 3.96 14.96
CA SER A 211 9.49 3.67 15.41
C SER A 211 10.32 4.95 15.50
N ILE A 212 11.16 5.04 16.53
CA ILE A 212 12.06 6.17 16.80
C ILE A 212 13.51 5.68 16.82
N ALA A 213 14.38 6.43 16.16
CA ALA A 213 15.82 6.40 16.41
C ALA A 213 16.20 7.59 17.29
N THR A 214 16.94 7.33 18.36
CA THR A 214 17.41 8.38 19.28
C THR A 214 18.61 9.14 18.71
N ASP A 215 18.83 10.36 19.18
CA ASP A 215 20.14 10.97 19.05
C ASP A 215 21.17 10.16 19.84
N ALA A 216 22.47 10.32 19.57
CA ALA A 216 23.53 9.59 20.28
C ALA A 216 23.53 9.80 21.82
N SER A 217 22.65 10.67 22.34
CA SER A 217 22.44 10.87 23.77
C SER A 217 21.35 9.96 24.38
N GLY A 218 20.49 9.35 23.55
CA GLY A 218 19.36 8.52 23.99
C GLY A 218 18.16 9.31 24.53
N ASN A 219 18.26 10.63 24.63
CA ASN A 219 17.26 11.47 25.30
C ASN A 219 16.37 12.26 24.33
N GLN A 220 16.73 12.34 23.06
CA GLN A 220 15.95 13.03 22.04
C GLN A 220 15.75 12.15 20.83
N THR A 221 14.64 12.38 20.13
CA THR A 221 14.34 11.70 18.86
C THR A 221 15.09 12.38 17.73
N ALA A 222 15.91 11.60 17.02
CA ALA A 222 16.59 12.05 15.82
C ALA A 222 15.75 11.76 14.57
N GLU A 223 15.16 10.57 14.49
CA GLU A 223 14.26 10.16 13.42
C GLU A 223 13.03 9.48 13.99
N GLU A 224 11.89 9.68 13.34
CA GLU A 224 10.66 8.94 13.60
C GLU A 224 10.12 8.41 12.27
N SER A 225 9.54 7.22 12.28
CA SER A 225 8.98 6.58 11.09
C SER A 225 7.65 5.91 11.37
N LEU A 226 6.80 5.90 10.33
CA LEU A 226 5.53 5.19 10.29
C LEU A 226 5.68 3.99 9.37
N GLN A 227 5.53 2.79 9.91
CA GLN A 227 5.46 1.55 9.15
C GLN A 227 4.00 1.13 8.97
N THR A 228 3.64 0.79 7.73
CA THR A 228 2.30 0.33 7.34
C THR A 228 2.40 -0.80 6.33
N THR A 229 1.36 -1.63 6.23
CA THR A 229 1.20 -2.57 5.12
C THR A 229 0.04 -2.08 4.26
N ILE A 230 0.31 -1.87 2.98
CA ILE A 230 -0.68 -1.39 2.00
C ILE A 230 -0.95 -2.49 0.96
N PRO A 231 -2.15 -2.55 0.36
CA PRO A 231 -2.40 -3.49 -0.72
C PRO A 231 -1.74 -3.02 -2.03
N ASN A 232 -0.94 -3.88 -2.63
CA ASN A 232 -0.44 -3.72 -3.99
C ASN A 232 -1.35 -4.51 -4.95
N TYR A 233 -2.11 -3.78 -5.76
CA TYR A 233 -3.00 -4.37 -6.77
C TYR A 233 -2.30 -4.60 -8.12
N GLN A 234 -0.99 -4.33 -8.22
CA GLN A 234 -0.21 -4.76 -9.37
C GLN A 234 0.01 -6.27 -9.28
N LEU A 235 -0.25 -6.97 -10.39
CA LEU A 235 0.12 -8.37 -10.53
C LEU A 235 1.48 -8.45 -11.21
N THR A 236 2.43 -9.10 -10.53
CA THR A 236 3.76 -9.40 -11.10
C THR A 236 3.60 -10.24 -12.37
N PRO A 237 4.19 -9.82 -13.50
CA PRO A 237 4.23 -10.62 -14.72
C PRO A 237 4.86 -11.99 -14.44
N ILE A 238 4.38 -13.04 -15.10
CA ILE A 238 4.75 -14.41 -14.75
C ILE A 238 6.24 -14.70 -14.91
N GLU A 239 6.88 -13.97 -15.82
CA GLU A 239 8.30 -14.05 -16.10
C GLU A 239 9.18 -13.56 -14.93
N GLN A 240 8.59 -12.81 -13.99
CA GLN A 240 9.29 -12.23 -12.84
C GLN A 240 8.99 -12.95 -11.52
N ILE A 241 8.12 -13.97 -11.54
CA ILE A 241 7.72 -14.65 -10.31
C ILE A 241 8.81 -15.68 -9.96
N ASN A 242 9.54 -15.47 -8.87
CA ASN A 242 10.52 -16.43 -8.33
C ASN A 242 9.85 -17.78 -7.99
N GLN A 243 10.53 -18.91 -8.22
CA GLN A 243 10.04 -20.29 -8.05
C GLN A 243 9.40 -20.55 -6.66
N ASP A 244 9.85 -19.86 -5.62
CA ASP A 244 9.35 -20.02 -4.23
C ASP A 244 8.26 -19.04 -3.80
N ALA A 245 7.77 -18.16 -4.69
CA ALA A 245 6.83 -17.10 -4.30
C ALA A 245 5.44 -17.66 -3.92
N ASN A 246 4.98 -17.37 -2.70
CA ASN A 246 3.57 -17.46 -2.37
C ASN A 246 2.85 -16.27 -3.00
N ILE A 247 1.84 -16.55 -3.82
CA ILE A 247 1.17 -15.51 -4.63
C ILE A 247 -0.13 -15.17 -3.93
N GLU A 248 -0.16 -13.99 -3.33
CA GLU A 248 -1.31 -13.40 -2.65
C GLU A 248 -1.81 -12.20 -3.47
N TYR A 249 -3.11 -11.93 -3.43
CA TYR A 249 -3.68 -10.77 -4.09
C TYR A 249 -4.78 -10.10 -3.22
N PRO A 250 -4.73 -8.77 -3.05
CA PRO A 250 -3.60 -7.90 -3.38
C PRO A 250 -2.34 -8.31 -2.61
N GLU A 251 -1.16 -8.10 -3.20
CA GLU A 251 0.09 -8.41 -2.52
C GLU A 251 0.31 -7.41 -1.37
N PRO A 252 0.59 -7.85 -0.14
CA PRO A 252 0.88 -6.93 0.96
C PRO A 252 2.24 -6.25 0.73
N ASP A 253 2.25 -4.92 0.70
CA ASP A 253 3.45 -4.11 0.49
C ASP A 253 3.77 -3.29 1.74
N ALA A 254 4.94 -3.57 2.34
CA ALA A 254 5.39 -2.88 3.54
C ALA A 254 6.02 -1.52 3.18
N ARG A 255 5.45 -0.45 3.74
CA ARG A 255 5.91 0.93 3.52
C ARG A 255 6.38 1.55 4.81
N VAL A 256 7.56 2.16 4.75
CA VAL A 256 8.13 2.96 5.83
C VAL A 256 8.18 4.41 5.37
N LEU A 257 7.52 5.30 6.11
CA LEU A 257 7.52 6.73 5.87
C LEU A 257 8.32 7.44 6.96
N LYS A 258 9.34 8.21 6.58
CA LYS A 258 10.02 9.11 7.52
C LYS A 258 9.11 10.28 7.88
N LEU A 259 8.95 10.51 9.18
CA LEU A 259 8.14 11.60 9.72
C LEU A 259 9.06 12.79 10.01
N ILE A 260 8.97 13.84 9.19
CA ILE A 260 9.72 15.08 9.39
C ILE A 260 8.69 16.21 9.49
N PRO A 261 8.46 16.82 10.67
CA PRO A 261 7.45 17.85 10.83
C PRO A 261 7.64 18.99 9.84
N ILE A 262 6.55 19.40 9.19
CA ILE A 262 6.57 20.52 8.26
C ILE A 262 5.84 21.73 8.83
N ASN A 263 6.24 22.91 8.39
CA ASN A 263 5.48 24.11 8.64
C ASN A 263 4.10 24.00 7.99
N LYS A 264 3.08 24.52 8.68
CA LYS A 264 1.76 24.62 8.09
C LYS A 264 1.76 25.53 6.87
N PHE A 265 0.93 25.20 5.89
CA PHE A 265 0.77 25.97 4.67
C PHE A 265 -0.71 26.04 4.29
N GLN A 266 -1.04 27.00 3.44
CA GLN A 266 -2.41 27.26 3.03
C GLN A 266 -2.59 26.96 1.54
N VAL A 267 -3.66 26.25 1.21
CA VAL A 267 -4.11 26.05 -0.18
C VAL A 267 -5.57 26.48 -0.25
N TYR A 268 -5.82 27.59 -0.94
CA TYR A 268 -7.12 28.28 -0.91
C TYR A 268 -7.56 28.60 0.53
N ASN A 269 -8.72 28.09 0.97
CA ASN A 269 -9.25 28.33 2.31
C ASN A 269 -8.88 27.23 3.32
N ASN A 270 -8.15 26.20 2.89
CA ASN A 270 -7.77 25.07 3.74
C ASN A 270 -6.33 25.23 4.20
N TRP A 271 -6.11 24.95 5.48
CA TRP A 271 -4.78 24.86 6.07
C TRP A 271 -4.36 23.40 6.14
N TYR A 272 -3.09 23.15 5.86
CA TYR A 272 -2.47 21.84 5.89
C TYR A 272 -1.23 21.87 6.79
N GLY A 273 -0.95 20.74 7.42
CA GLY A 273 0.27 20.47 8.17
C GLY A 273 0.52 18.96 8.21
N GLY A 274 1.64 18.53 8.79
CA GLY A 274 1.93 17.10 8.94
C GLY A 274 3.41 16.82 8.96
N PHE A 275 3.80 15.75 8.26
CA PHE A 275 5.15 15.21 8.25
C PHE A 275 5.62 14.91 6.83
N SER A 276 6.67 15.57 6.34
CA SER A 276 7.30 15.34 5.03
C SER A 276 6.26 15.22 3.90
N THR A 277 6.09 14.01 3.35
CA THR A 277 5.14 13.69 2.28
C THR A 277 3.74 13.29 2.78
N LEU A 278 3.50 13.27 4.09
CA LEU A 278 2.24 12.86 4.71
C LEU A 278 1.59 14.08 5.40
N ILE A 279 0.57 14.65 4.77
CA ILE A 279 -0.08 15.88 5.24
C ILE A 279 -1.54 15.63 5.61
N THR A 280 -2.14 16.51 6.41
CA THR A 280 -3.56 16.47 6.77
C THR A 280 -4.13 17.88 6.89
N LYS A 281 -5.46 18.01 6.91
CA LYS A 281 -6.13 19.28 7.14
C LYS A 281 -5.92 19.70 8.61
N VAL A 282 -5.66 20.98 8.83
CA VAL A 282 -5.51 21.56 10.17
C VAL A 282 -6.31 22.85 10.28
N GLY A 283 -6.64 23.26 11.51
CA GLY A 283 -7.18 24.58 11.78
C GLY A 283 -6.13 25.67 11.57
N GLN A 284 -6.56 26.89 11.23
CA GLN A 284 -5.67 28.04 11.06
C GLN A 284 -4.80 28.29 12.31
N THR A 285 -5.36 28.06 13.49
CA THR A 285 -4.69 28.23 14.79
C THR A 285 -3.87 27.03 15.23
N ASN A 286 -3.81 25.96 14.43
CA ASN A 286 -3.05 24.77 14.77
C ASN A 286 -1.56 25.10 14.93
N ALA A 287 -0.95 24.54 15.98
CA ALA A 287 0.45 24.76 16.34
C ALA A 287 1.45 23.89 15.56
N GLY A 288 0.97 22.95 14.74
CA GLY A 288 1.77 22.04 13.95
C GLY A 288 1.98 20.68 14.62
N PHE A 289 2.94 19.95 14.11
CA PHE A 289 3.30 18.61 14.56
C PHE A 289 4.74 18.60 15.10
N ILE A 290 5.04 17.65 15.96
CA ILE A 290 6.38 17.42 16.53
C ILE A 290 6.68 15.92 16.52
N LEU A 291 7.96 15.57 16.63
CA LEU A 291 8.35 14.17 16.84
C LEU A 291 7.95 13.72 18.25
N ASP A 292 7.59 12.45 18.39
CA ASP A 292 7.42 11.80 19.68
C ASP A 292 8.75 11.76 20.47
N SER A 293 8.70 11.68 21.79
CA SER A 293 9.89 11.48 22.62
C SER A 293 10.25 9.99 22.75
N PRO A 294 11.52 9.61 22.99
CA PRO A 294 11.91 8.20 23.08
C PRO A 294 11.21 7.41 24.19
N ASN A 295 10.63 8.09 25.18
CA ASN A 295 9.87 7.47 26.27
C ASN A 295 8.36 7.40 26.01
N THR A 296 7.87 7.75 24.82
CA THR A 296 6.45 7.64 24.48
C THR A 296 6.00 6.18 24.49
N GLU A 297 4.91 5.89 25.20
CA GLU A 297 4.32 4.56 25.26
C GLU A 297 3.80 4.08 23.90
N GLY A 298 4.15 2.84 23.54
CA GLY A 298 3.67 2.17 22.33
C GLY A 298 4.46 2.48 21.06
N ILE A 299 5.63 3.10 21.18
CA ILE A 299 6.57 3.33 20.08
C ILE A 299 7.78 2.41 20.24
N LYS A 300 8.23 1.81 19.15
CA LYS A 300 9.50 1.05 19.13
C LYS A 300 10.67 2.02 19.14
N VAL A 301 11.62 1.82 20.03
CA VAL A 301 12.87 2.60 20.07
C VAL A 301 13.97 1.68 19.57
N ASP A 302 14.68 2.09 18.52
CA ASP A 302 15.86 1.37 18.06
C ASP A 302 16.95 1.43 19.15
N GLU A 303 17.48 0.26 19.51
CA GLU A 303 18.64 0.12 20.41
C GLU A 303 19.96 0.57 19.74
#